data_AF-A0A6A5KLE5-F1
#
_entry.id   AF-A0A6A5KLE5-F1
#
_cell.length_a   1.000
_cell.length_b   1.000
_cell.length_c   1.000
_cell.angle_alpha   90.00
_cell.angle_beta   90.00
_cell.angle_gamma   90.00
#
_symmetry.space_group_name_H-M   'P 1'
#
loop_
_entity.id
_entity.type
_entity.pdbx_description
1 polymer ?
#
loop_
_entity_poly.entity_id
_entity_poly.type
_entity_poly.pdbx_seq_one_letter_code
_entity_poly.pdbx_strand_id
1 'polypeptide(L)'
;MAVLFRATVLLSLVSTVFSACTTTAKRYAWHTLSNAEKLEYIDAELCLMEKPAKLNLPGCKTRFDELQAIHATQAYATHFVGAFLPFHRLMMQSHEDALRNECGYTGHQPYWQEQIDAGRFSTSVLLDNTYGFGGDGSGRRNCITTGPFANYTNHIGPGYEVTNHCIDRRINNQISSGSSQSNVDRCLQQPDFASAWPCMEGAPHAGGHAGVGGQMQNGVSSPGDPLFYLHHTWLDKIWADWQAKDKARRIKDITGSNIGPDNAPGFPPRPTNIPKPTGAAGDPGKTTTLTHVLDMKGNSPNRTIGDVMDIGGDFLCYEYVEP
;
A
#
# COMPACT_ATOMS: atom_id res chain seq x y z
N MET A 1 -57.95 35.86 23.88
CA MET A 1 -56.48 35.99 23.81
C MET A 1 -55.87 34.63 24.12
N ALA A 2 -55.46 33.89 23.08
CA ALA A 2 -54.76 32.61 23.25
C ALA A 2 -53.26 32.87 23.12
N VAL A 3 -52.50 32.54 24.17
CA VAL A 3 -51.05 32.73 24.23
C VAL A 3 -50.38 31.52 23.57
N LEU A 4 -49.76 31.73 22.40
CA LEU A 4 -48.91 30.73 21.75
C LEU A 4 -47.58 30.61 22.51
N PHE A 5 -47.31 29.47 23.12
CA PHE A 5 -45.96 29.10 23.56
C PHE A 5 -45.14 28.62 22.36
N ARG A 6 -44.12 29.38 21.97
CA ARG A 6 -43.08 28.94 21.03
C ARG A 6 -42.08 28.06 21.78
N ALA A 7 -42.13 26.75 21.55
CA ALA A 7 -41.05 25.85 21.97
C ALA A 7 -39.81 26.13 21.11
N THR A 8 -38.73 26.58 21.74
CA THR A 8 -37.43 26.77 21.10
C THR A 8 -36.69 25.44 21.19
N VAL A 9 -36.52 24.74 20.06
CA VAL A 9 -35.67 23.55 19.99
C VAL A 9 -34.22 24.03 19.94
N LEU A 10 -33.48 23.88 21.04
CA LEU A 10 -32.03 24.02 21.04
C LEU A 10 -31.42 22.80 20.35
N LEU A 11 -30.91 22.98 19.12
CA LEU A 11 -29.97 22.03 18.53
C LEU A 11 -28.64 22.15 19.29
N SER A 12 -28.30 21.12 20.07
CA SER A 12 -26.95 20.94 20.60
C SER A 12 -26.01 20.63 19.43
N LEU A 13 -25.21 21.63 19.05
CA LEU A 13 -24.01 21.41 18.24
C LEU A 13 -23.03 20.58 19.07
N VAL A 14 -23.07 19.26 18.89
CA VAL A 14 -21.99 18.38 19.33
C VAL A 14 -20.80 18.73 18.46
N SER A 15 -19.95 19.63 18.95
CA SER A 15 -18.62 19.86 18.39
C SER A 15 -17.84 18.57 18.67
N THR A 16 -17.69 17.72 17.66
CA THR A 16 -16.73 16.63 17.73
C THR A 16 -15.35 17.28 17.81
N VAL A 17 -14.84 17.41 19.02
CA VAL A 17 -13.44 17.80 19.24
C VAL A 17 -12.62 16.62 18.73
N PHE A 18 -12.07 16.75 17.53
CA PHE A 18 -11.14 15.77 16.99
C PHE A 18 -9.93 15.72 17.93
N SER A 19 -9.64 14.54 18.48
CA SER A 19 -8.47 14.34 19.32
C SER A 19 -7.25 14.43 18.43
N ALA A 20 -6.36 15.40 18.70
CA ALA A 20 -5.05 15.45 18.09
C ALA A 20 -4.33 14.10 18.24
N CYS A 21 -3.45 13.76 17.29
CA CYS A 21 -2.56 12.61 17.38
C CYS A 21 -1.75 12.66 18.70
N THR A 22 -2.15 11.86 19.69
CA THR A 22 -1.59 11.89 21.05
C THR A 22 -0.49 10.87 21.28
N THR A 23 -0.56 9.72 20.60
CA THR A 23 0.44 8.65 20.66
C THR A 23 0.81 8.25 19.25
N THR A 24 1.96 8.74 18.79
CA THR A 24 2.45 8.47 17.43
C THR A 24 2.97 7.05 17.32
N ALA A 25 2.32 6.25 16.47
CA ALA A 25 2.81 4.94 16.06
C ALA A 25 4.17 5.07 15.35
N LYS A 26 5.06 4.09 15.53
CA LYS A 26 6.42 4.14 14.97
C LYS A 26 6.64 3.03 13.96
N ARG A 27 6.91 3.40 12.72
CA ARG A 27 7.25 2.48 11.63
C ARG A 27 8.77 2.44 11.46
N TYR A 28 9.33 1.23 11.53
CA TYR A 28 10.78 0.99 11.52
C TYR A 28 11.22 0.27 10.25
N ALA A 29 12.50 0.46 9.88
CA ALA A 29 13.09 -0.32 8.80
C ALA A 29 13.22 -1.78 9.24
N TRP A 30 12.91 -2.74 8.35
CA TRP A 30 12.97 -4.16 8.70
C TRP A 30 14.33 -4.59 9.28
N HIS A 31 15.42 -4.06 8.75
CA HIS A 31 16.77 -4.42 9.18
C HIS A 31 17.12 -3.94 10.61
N THR A 32 16.38 -2.98 11.17
CA THR A 32 16.60 -2.49 12.54
C THR A 32 15.73 -3.22 13.57
N LEU A 33 14.71 -3.96 13.13
CA LEU A 33 13.88 -4.76 14.02
C LEU A 33 14.68 -5.92 14.64
N SER A 34 14.41 -6.19 15.91
CA SER A 34 14.86 -7.41 16.57
C SER A 34 14.25 -8.65 15.91
N ASN A 35 14.88 -9.80 16.12
CA ASN A 35 14.37 -11.05 15.60
C ASN A 35 12.99 -11.40 16.16
N ALA A 36 12.68 -10.99 17.41
CA ALA A 36 11.36 -11.19 18.00
C ALA A 36 10.28 -10.35 17.29
N GLU A 37 10.56 -9.08 17.02
CA GLU A 37 9.63 -8.20 16.29
C GLU A 37 9.42 -8.67 14.84
N LYS A 38 10.47 -9.18 14.18
CA LYS A 38 10.36 -9.77 12.84
C LYS A 38 9.45 -10.99 12.83
N LEU A 39 9.63 -11.91 13.80
CA LEU A 39 8.79 -13.09 13.93
C LEU A 39 7.34 -12.71 14.24
N GLU A 40 7.09 -11.74 15.11
CA GLU A 40 5.75 -11.27 15.43
C GLU A 40 5.00 -10.73 14.20
N TYR A 41 5.69 -9.96 13.34
CA TYR A 41 5.12 -9.51 12.07
C TYR A 41 4.81 -10.69 11.13
N ILE A 42 5.76 -11.62 10.97
CA ILE A 42 5.61 -12.80 10.10
C ILE A 42 4.43 -13.67 10.56
N ASP A 43 4.29 -13.91 11.87
CA ASP A 43 3.20 -14.69 12.44
C ASP A 43 1.84 -14.03 12.18
N ALA A 44 1.76 -12.70 12.27
CA ALA A 44 0.55 -11.96 11.98
C ALA A 44 0.18 -11.98 10.48
N GLU A 45 1.17 -11.91 9.59
CA GLU A 45 0.99 -12.05 8.14
C GLU A 45 0.46 -13.44 7.78
N LEU A 46 1.09 -14.50 8.31
CA LEU A 46 0.62 -15.88 8.15
C LEU A 46 -0.80 -16.07 8.69
N CYS A 47 -1.13 -15.42 9.80
CA CYS A 47 -2.48 -15.41 10.34
C CYS A 47 -3.51 -14.78 9.37
N LEU A 48 -3.19 -13.69 8.67
CA LEU A 48 -4.07 -13.14 7.62
C LEU A 48 -4.17 -14.08 6.40
N MET A 49 -3.11 -14.80 6.08
CA MET A 49 -3.07 -15.84 5.05
C MET A 49 -3.87 -17.09 5.42
N GLU A 50 -4.21 -17.31 6.70
CA GLU A 50 -5.03 -18.44 7.15
C GLU A 50 -6.48 -18.06 7.42
N LYS A 51 -6.75 -16.84 7.91
CA LYS A 51 -8.10 -16.41 8.30
C LYS A 51 -9.05 -16.36 7.11
N PRO A 52 -10.26 -16.96 7.19
CA PRO A 52 -11.21 -16.99 6.07
C PRO A 52 -11.67 -15.59 5.65
N ALA A 53 -11.78 -15.33 4.34
CA ALA A 53 -12.35 -14.11 3.74
C ALA A 53 -13.74 -13.72 4.34
N LYS A 54 -14.07 -12.42 4.41
CA LYS A 54 -15.28 -11.84 5.05
C LYS A 54 -16.02 -10.81 4.18
N LEU A 55 -15.37 -10.25 3.17
CA LEU A 55 -15.87 -9.21 2.28
C LEU A 55 -16.62 -9.79 1.07
N ASN A 56 -16.64 -11.12 0.92
CA ASN A 56 -17.27 -11.84 -0.19
C ASN A 56 -16.78 -11.37 -1.57
N LEU A 57 -15.51 -10.96 -1.66
CA LEU A 57 -14.89 -10.61 -2.94
C LEU A 57 -14.66 -11.87 -3.79
N PRO A 58 -14.91 -11.83 -5.12
CA PRO A 58 -14.78 -13.00 -5.99
C PRO A 58 -13.41 -13.66 -5.88
N GLY A 59 -13.39 -14.98 -5.71
CA GLY A 59 -12.18 -15.80 -5.66
C GLY A 59 -11.45 -15.81 -4.31
N CYS A 60 -11.68 -14.82 -3.44
CA CYS A 60 -10.96 -14.70 -2.18
C CYS A 60 -11.31 -15.85 -1.22
N LYS A 61 -10.28 -16.43 -0.59
CA LYS A 61 -10.41 -17.46 0.44
C LYS A 61 -9.95 -16.98 1.80
N THR A 62 -8.99 -16.06 1.83
CA THR A 62 -8.29 -15.59 3.02
C THR A 62 -8.41 -14.07 3.18
N ARG A 63 -8.06 -13.51 4.35
CA ARG A 63 -7.94 -12.04 4.51
C ARG A 63 -6.87 -11.48 3.58
N PHE A 64 -5.77 -12.22 3.39
CA PHE A 64 -4.69 -11.83 2.50
C PHE A 64 -5.16 -11.74 1.03
N ASP A 65 -5.96 -12.69 0.56
CA ASP A 65 -6.55 -12.62 -0.79
C ASP A 65 -7.42 -11.36 -0.98
N GLU A 66 -8.11 -10.89 0.07
CA GLU A 66 -8.98 -9.72 -0.01
C GLU A 66 -8.19 -8.44 -0.27
N LEU A 67 -7.05 -8.28 0.39
CA LEU A 67 -6.13 -7.15 0.16
C LEU A 67 -5.64 -7.14 -1.30
N GLN A 68 -5.27 -8.31 -1.80
CA GLN A 68 -4.85 -8.47 -3.19
C GLN A 68 -5.99 -8.19 -4.18
N ALA A 69 -7.21 -8.65 -3.92
CA ALA A 69 -8.37 -8.41 -4.78
C ALA A 69 -8.79 -6.92 -4.79
N ILE A 70 -8.69 -6.23 -3.65
CA ILE A 70 -8.95 -4.78 -3.55
C ILE A 70 -8.01 -4.00 -4.47
N HIS A 71 -6.72 -4.36 -4.46
CA HIS A 71 -5.74 -3.77 -5.36
C HIS A 71 -6.01 -4.13 -6.82
N ALA A 72 -6.19 -5.42 -7.13
CA ALA A 72 -6.38 -5.91 -8.48
C ALA A 72 -7.60 -5.27 -9.16
N THR A 73 -8.73 -5.23 -8.47
CA THR A 73 -9.99 -4.68 -9.01
C THR A 73 -9.96 -3.16 -9.22
N GLN A 74 -9.00 -2.46 -8.61
CA GLN A 74 -8.89 -1.01 -8.66
C GLN A 74 -7.63 -0.51 -9.38
N ALA A 75 -6.79 -1.40 -9.91
CA ALA A 75 -5.52 -1.09 -10.58
C ALA A 75 -5.57 0.14 -11.52
N TYR A 76 -6.62 0.27 -12.34
CA TYR A 76 -6.81 1.38 -13.29
C TYR A 76 -7.19 2.73 -12.64
N ALA A 77 -7.70 2.71 -11.41
CA ALA A 77 -8.03 3.90 -10.63
C ALA A 77 -6.92 4.26 -9.64
N THR A 78 -5.85 3.46 -9.56
CA THR A 78 -4.82 3.57 -8.52
C THR A 78 -3.38 3.57 -9.03
N HIS A 79 -3.14 3.30 -10.32
CA HIS A 79 -1.81 3.41 -10.95
C HIS A 79 -1.81 4.35 -12.15
N PHE A 80 -0.69 5.05 -12.36
CA PHE A 80 -0.53 6.09 -13.37
C PHE A 80 -1.57 7.22 -13.23
N VAL A 81 -1.93 7.52 -11.98
CA VAL A 81 -2.99 8.45 -11.58
C VAL A 81 -2.55 9.27 -10.37
N GLY A 82 -3.25 10.39 -10.12
CA GLY A 82 -2.98 11.22 -8.95
C GLY A 82 -3.27 10.51 -7.62
N ALA A 83 -4.15 9.50 -7.64
CA ALA A 83 -4.51 8.72 -6.46
C ALA A 83 -3.47 7.65 -6.06
N PHE A 84 -2.38 7.47 -6.83
CA PHE A 84 -1.40 6.40 -6.60
C PHE A 84 -0.84 6.39 -5.18
N LEU A 85 -0.16 7.46 -4.77
CA LEU A 85 0.42 7.56 -3.43
C LEU A 85 -0.62 7.49 -2.29
N PRO A 86 -1.73 8.26 -2.30
CA PRO A 86 -2.69 8.21 -1.20
C PRO A 86 -3.47 6.88 -1.11
N PHE A 87 -3.78 6.22 -2.23
CA PHE A 87 -4.41 4.90 -2.21
C PHE A 87 -3.51 3.87 -1.52
N HIS A 88 -2.22 3.82 -1.89
CA HIS A 88 -1.29 2.87 -1.31
C HIS A 88 -1.00 3.17 0.16
N ARG A 89 -0.92 4.45 0.56
CA ARG A 89 -0.86 4.84 1.99
C ARG A 89 -2.05 4.29 2.79
N LEU A 90 -3.27 4.45 2.27
CA LEU A 90 -4.46 3.91 2.94
C LEU A 90 -4.46 2.37 2.96
N MET A 91 -3.98 1.74 1.90
CA MET A 91 -3.84 0.28 1.84
C MET A 91 -2.84 -0.22 2.90
N MET A 92 -1.71 0.46 3.10
CA MET A 92 -0.75 0.11 4.16
C MET A 92 -1.34 0.30 5.56
N GLN A 93 -2.12 1.36 5.78
CA GLN A 93 -2.85 1.51 7.05
C GLN A 93 -3.88 0.39 7.25
N SER A 94 -4.62 0.04 6.20
CA SER A 94 -5.64 -1.02 6.27
C SER A 94 -5.02 -2.40 6.52
N HIS A 95 -3.84 -2.65 5.95
CA HIS A 95 -3.03 -3.82 6.23
C HIS A 95 -2.57 -3.87 7.70
N GLU A 96 -1.99 -2.77 8.19
CA GLU A 96 -1.57 -2.65 9.59
C GLU A 96 -2.75 -2.87 10.54
N ASP A 97 -3.91 -2.25 10.27
CA ASP A 97 -5.13 -2.43 11.04
C ASP A 97 -5.59 -3.90 11.05
N ALA A 98 -5.49 -4.62 9.92
CA ALA A 98 -5.83 -6.03 9.85
C ALA A 98 -4.88 -6.90 10.68
N LEU A 99 -3.56 -6.68 10.55
CA LEU A 99 -2.54 -7.38 11.36
C LEU A 99 -2.81 -7.20 12.86
N ARG A 100 -3.04 -5.97 13.29
CA ARG A 100 -3.21 -5.63 14.71
C ARG A 100 -4.56 -6.10 15.26
N ASN A 101 -5.64 -5.80 14.56
CA ASN A 101 -7.00 -6.03 15.08
C ASN A 101 -7.49 -7.47 14.86
N GLU A 102 -6.96 -8.20 13.88
CA GLU A 102 -7.41 -9.55 13.57
C GLU A 102 -6.39 -10.63 13.96
N CYS A 103 -5.10 -10.29 13.98
CA CYS A 103 -4.00 -11.23 14.21
C CYS A 103 -3.12 -10.91 15.43
N GLY A 104 -3.48 -9.88 16.21
CA GLY A 104 -2.83 -9.60 17.50
C GLY A 104 -1.42 -9.03 17.37
N TYR A 105 -1.02 -8.54 16.20
CA TYR A 105 0.24 -7.83 16.01
C TYR A 105 0.28 -6.59 16.92
N THR A 106 1.33 -6.44 17.71
CA THR A 106 1.49 -5.29 18.62
C THR A 106 2.41 -4.20 18.06
N GLY A 107 3.24 -4.54 17.07
CA GLY A 107 4.06 -3.61 16.31
C GLY A 107 3.28 -2.83 15.24
N HIS A 108 3.98 -1.95 14.52
CA HIS A 108 3.41 -1.17 13.41
C HIS A 108 4.05 -1.59 12.08
N GLN A 109 3.52 -1.10 10.96
CA GLN A 109 3.96 -1.50 9.64
C GLN A 109 5.47 -1.27 9.46
N PRO A 110 6.27 -2.32 9.19
CA PRO A 110 7.69 -2.15 8.87
C PRO A 110 7.87 -1.74 7.41
N TYR A 111 9.02 -1.15 7.09
CA TYR A 111 9.37 -0.80 5.73
C TYR A 111 10.68 -1.45 5.27
N TRP A 112 10.79 -1.71 3.97
CA TRP A 112 12.05 -2.12 3.36
C TRP A 112 12.83 -0.91 2.90
N GLN A 113 13.93 -0.56 3.58
CA GLN A 113 14.83 0.51 3.13
C GLN A 113 15.61 0.10 1.87
N GLU A 114 14.93 0.00 0.73
CA GLU A 114 15.41 -0.69 -0.48
C GLU A 114 16.74 -0.18 -1.02
N GLN A 115 17.04 1.10 -0.83
CA GLN A 115 18.26 1.72 -1.36
C GLN A 115 19.55 1.09 -0.81
N ILE A 116 19.51 0.48 0.38
CA ILE A 116 20.69 -0.19 0.95
C ILE A 116 20.98 -1.52 0.22
N ASP A 117 19.94 -2.11 -0.39
CA ASP A 117 20.00 -3.36 -1.13
C ASP A 117 19.96 -3.15 -2.65
N ALA A 118 19.70 -1.93 -3.14
CA ALA A 118 19.63 -1.63 -4.57
C ALA A 118 20.91 -2.09 -5.30
N GLY A 119 20.76 -2.82 -6.41
CA GLY A 119 21.88 -3.45 -7.10
C GLY A 119 22.27 -4.83 -6.56
N ARG A 120 21.67 -5.27 -5.45
CA ARG A 120 22.02 -6.50 -4.70
C ARG A 120 20.85 -7.06 -3.89
N PHE A 121 19.61 -6.93 -4.36
CA PHE A 121 18.41 -7.44 -3.66
C PHE A 121 18.55 -8.90 -3.21
N SER A 122 19.25 -9.74 -3.96
CA SER A 122 19.52 -11.15 -3.60
C SER A 122 20.24 -11.34 -2.27
N THR A 123 20.89 -10.30 -1.73
CA THR A 123 21.60 -10.34 -0.43
C THR A 123 20.84 -9.64 0.68
N SER A 124 19.63 -9.15 0.42
CA SER A 124 18.83 -8.43 1.42
C SER A 124 18.48 -9.35 2.60
N VAL A 125 18.50 -8.79 3.81
CA VAL A 125 18.01 -9.47 5.02
C VAL A 125 16.52 -9.78 4.95
N LEU A 126 15.78 -9.14 4.04
CA LEU A 126 14.38 -9.45 3.75
C LEU A 126 14.21 -10.86 3.17
N LEU A 127 15.26 -11.43 2.58
CA LEU A 127 15.22 -12.76 1.97
C LEU A 127 15.71 -13.87 2.90
N ASP A 128 15.85 -13.57 4.19
CA ASP A 128 16.18 -14.57 5.21
C ASP A 128 15.06 -15.63 5.34
N ASN A 129 15.45 -16.86 5.66
CA ASN A 129 14.54 -18.01 5.71
C ASN A 129 13.77 -18.13 7.04
N THR A 130 14.10 -17.33 8.05
CA THR A 130 13.49 -17.39 9.38
C THR A 130 12.98 -16.02 9.81
N TYR A 131 13.80 -14.99 9.65
CA TYR A 131 13.52 -13.60 10.03
C TYR A 131 13.25 -12.72 8.81
N GLY A 132 12.78 -13.33 7.72
CA GLY A 132 12.49 -12.67 6.46
C GLY A 132 11.39 -13.40 5.69
N PHE A 133 11.29 -13.10 4.41
CA PHE A 133 10.19 -13.48 3.54
C PHE A 133 10.56 -14.64 2.61
N GLY A 134 11.66 -15.35 2.89
CA GLY A 134 12.20 -16.39 2.02
C GLY A 134 12.98 -15.86 0.82
N GLY A 135 13.74 -16.74 0.17
CA GLY A 135 14.66 -16.38 -0.91
C GLY A 135 14.02 -16.18 -2.28
N ASP A 136 14.84 -16.43 -3.31
CA ASP A 136 14.42 -16.40 -4.71
C ASP A 136 13.54 -17.60 -5.08
N GLY A 137 12.86 -17.47 -6.22
CA GLY A 137 12.13 -18.55 -6.85
C GLY A 137 13.02 -19.65 -7.40
N SER A 138 12.55 -20.90 -7.35
CA SER A 138 13.25 -22.03 -7.97
C SER A 138 12.34 -22.96 -8.78
N GLY A 139 12.97 -23.78 -9.61
CA GLY A 139 12.28 -24.75 -10.47
C GLY A 139 11.46 -24.12 -11.60
N ARG A 140 10.64 -24.94 -12.26
CA ARG A 140 9.93 -24.53 -13.50
C ARG A 140 8.94 -23.37 -13.30
N ARG A 141 8.37 -23.24 -12.09
CA ARG A 141 7.39 -22.18 -11.76
C ARG A 141 8.01 -20.98 -11.02
N ASN A 142 9.31 -21.01 -10.71
CA ASN A 142 9.99 -20.02 -9.88
C ASN A 142 9.30 -19.79 -8.52
N CYS A 143 8.67 -20.83 -7.95
CA CYS A 143 8.07 -20.71 -6.62
C CYS A 143 9.16 -20.46 -5.58
N ILE A 144 8.90 -19.62 -4.59
CA ILE A 144 9.74 -19.61 -3.39
C ILE A 144 9.65 -20.99 -2.72
N THR A 145 10.78 -21.49 -2.22
CA THR A 145 10.90 -22.83 -1.63
C THR A 145 11.47 -22.81 -0.21
N THR A 146 11.69 -21.61 0.31
CA THR A 146 12.30 -21.34 1.61
C THR A 146 11.55 -20.21 2.31
N GLY A 147 11.71 -20.10 3.61
CA GLY A 147 11.03 -19.08 4.40
C GLY A 147 9.61 -19.47 4.84
N PRO A 148 9.01 -18.64 5.71
CA PRO A 148 7.70 -18.89 6.30
C PRO A 148 6.57 -18.99 5.27
N PHE A 149 6.72 -18.33 4.12
CA PHE A 149 5.68 -18.23 3.08
C PHE A 149 5.80 -19.30 1.97
N ALA A 150 6.76 -20.22 2.04
CA ALA A 150 7.08 -21.17 0.95
C ALA A 150 5.90 -22.07 0.52
N ASN A 151 5.01 -22.41 1.46
CA ASN A 151 3.88 -23.30 1.23
C ASN A 151 2.54 -22.57 1.06
N TYR A 152 2.55 -21.23 1.05
CA TYR A 152 1.33 -20.45 0.85
C TYR A 152 0.82 -20.63 -0.59
N THR A 153 -0.51 -20.72 -0.71
CA THR A 153 -1.20 -20.77 -2.01
C THR A 153 -2.01 -19.49 -2.18
N ASN A 154 -1.61 -18.69 -3.16
CA ASN A 154 -2.40 -17.56 -3.63
C ASN A 154 -3.61 -18.06 -4.44
N HIS A 155 -4.76 -17.42 -4.27
CA HIS A 155 -5.98 -17.72 -5.04
C HIS A 155 -6.32 -16.65 -6.07
N ILE A 156 -5.71 -15.46 -5.94
CA ILE A 156 -5.93 -14.29 -6.80
C ILE A 156 -4.67 -14.02 -7.63
N GLY A 157 -4.85 -13.84 -8.93
CA GLY A 157 -3.78 -13.73 -9.92
C GLY A 157 -3.33 -15.09 -10.50
N PRO A 158 -2.30 -15.09 -11.35
CA PRO A 158 -1.55 -13.92 -11.82
C PRO A 158 -2.42 -12.91 -12.58
N GLY A 159 -2.17 -11.61 -12.38
CA GLY A 159 -2.97 -10.56 -12.98
C GLY A 159 -4.41 -10.58 -12.46
N TYR A 160 -5.36 -10.81 -13.36
CA TYR A 160 -6.79 -10.82 -13.04
C TYR A 160 -7.40 -12.23 -12.90
N GLU A 161 -6.57 -13.27 -12.97
CA GLU A 161 -7.04 -14.64 -12.86
C GLU A 161 -7.50 -14.97 -11.44
N VAL A 162 -8.36 -15.98 -11.30
CA VAL A 162 -8.71 -16.60 -10.02
C VAL A 162 -8.28 -18.05 -10.12
N THR A 163 -7.06 -18.33 -9.67
CA THR A 163 -6.43 -19.64 -9.78
C THR A 163 -5.39 -19.86 -8.68
N ASN A 164 -5.19 -21.12 -8.31
CA ASN A 164 -4.23 -21.49 -7.29
C ASN A 164 -2.80 -21.46 -7.86
N HIS A 165 -1.92 -20.71 -7.20
CA HIS A 165 -0.51 -20.65 -7.54
C HIS A 165 0.33 -20.37 -6.29
N CYS A 166 1.63 -20.65 -6.39
CA CYS A 166 2.60 -20.28 -5.36
C CYS A 166 2.96 -18.79 -5.49
N ILE A 167 3.59 -18.23 -4.47
CA ILE A 167 4.37 -16.99 -4.62
C ILE A 167 5.59 -17.30 -5.49
N ASP A 168 5.71 -16.67 -6.66
CA ASP A 168 6.90 -16.77 -7.50
C ASP A 168 7.76 -15.51 -7.44
N ARG A 169 9.08 -15.68 -7.42
CA ARG A 169 10.07 -14.59 -7.42
C ARG A 169 11.14 -14.84 -8.47
N ARG A 170 11.73 -13.76 -9.00
CA ARG A 170 12.80 -13.80 -10.00
C ARG A 170 13.73 -12.64 -9.77
N ILE A 171 14.49 -12.71 -8.68
CA ILE A 171 15.25 -11.58 -8.18
C ILE A 171 16.26 -11.11 -9.24
N ASN A 172 16.21 -9.81 -9.52
CA ASN A 172 17.06 -9.16 -10.51
C ASN A 172 17.80 -7.98 -9.88
N ASN A 173 19.03 -8.24 -9.44
CA ASN A 173 19.92 -7.25 -8.87
C ASN A 173 20.15 -6.03 -9.78
N GLN A 174 20.28 -6.25 -11.09
CA GLN A 174 20.50 -5.13 -12.01
C GLN A 174 19.29 -4.20 -12.06
N ILE A 175 18.09 -4.77 -12.19
CA ILE A 175 16.84 -3.98 -12.22
C ILE A 175 16.58 -3.31 -10.87
N SER A 176 16.93 -3.97 -9.76
CA SER A 176 16.75 -3.39 -8.41
C SER A 176 17.60 -2.13 -8.16
N SER A 177 18.60 -1.85 -9.00
CA SER A 177 19.30 -0.56 -9.01
C SER A 177 18.36 0.64 -9.25
N GLY A 178 17.17 0.39 -9.81
CA GLY A 178 16.08 1.36 -9.91
C GLY A 178 15.64 1.92 -8.55
N SER A 179 15.76 1.15 -7.45
CA SER A 179 15.46 1.59 -6.08
C SER A 179 16.63 2.33 -5.39
N SER A 180 17.67 2.71 -6.12
CA SER A 180 18.86 3.36 -5.53
C SER A 180 18.57 4.69 -4.85
N GLN A 181 19.42 5.06 -3.89
CA GLN A 181 19.37 6.36 -3.21
C GLN A 181 19.35 7.53 -4.20
N SER A 182 20.09 7.43 -5.32
CA SER A 182 20.10 8.48 -6.35
C SER A 182 18.72 8.74 -6.98
N ASN A 183 17.90 7.69 -7.16
CA ASN A 183 16.54 7.84 -7.65
C ASN A 183 15.59 8.39 -6.58
N VAL A 184 15.76 7.95 -5.33
CA VAL A 184 15.03 8.51 -4.18
C VAL A 184 15.30 10.02 -4.07
N ASP A 185 16.58 10.43 -4.06
CA ASP A 185 16.99 11.83 -3.97
C ASP A 185 16.42 12.67 -5.12
N ARG A 186 16.46 12.14 -6.34
CA ARG A 186 15.87 12.77 -7.53
C ARG A 186 14.37 13.02 -7.35
N CYS A 187 13.62 12.08 -6.78
CA CYS A 187 12.18 12.26 -6.54
C CYS A 187 11.88 13.19 -5.35
N LEU A 188 12.69 13.14 -4.30
CA LEU A 188 12.58 14.05 -3.16
C LEU A 188 12.85 15.53 -3.55
N GLN A 189 13.49 15.79 -4.68
CA GLN A 189 13.76 17.13 -5.21
C GLN A 189 12.65 17.68 -6.11
N GLN A 190 11.64 16.88 -6.47
CA GLN A 190 10.56 17.36 -7.35
C GLN A 190 9.79 18.52 -6.68
N PRO A 191 9.46 19.58 -7.44
CA PRO A 191 8.93 20.82 -6.86
C PRO A 191 7.49 20.68 -6.36
N ASP A 192 6.67 19.89 -7.03
CA ASP A 192 5.22 19.79 -6.85
C ASP A 192 4.74 18.33 -6.94
N PHE A 193 3.49 18.09 -6.54
CA PHE A 193 2.94 16.74 -6.58
C PHE A 193 2.91 16.19 -8.02
N ALA A 194 2.57 17.04 -9.01
CA ALA A 194 2.46 16.68 -10.43
C ALA A 194 3.72 16.02 -11.00
N SER A 195 4.89 16.41 -10.50
CA SER A 195 6.20 15.85 -10.86
C SER A 195 6.70 14.80 -9.87
N ALA A 196 6.32 14.89 -8.59
CA ALA A 196 6.75 13.96 -7.54
C ALA A 196 6.11 12.57 -7.67
N TRP A 197 4.78 12.45 -7.79
CA TRP A 197 4.12 11.15 -7.83
C TRP A 197 4.55 10.26 -9.02
N PRO A 198 4.67 10.77 -10.27
CA PRO A 198 5.09 9.90 -11.37
C PRO A 198 6.59 9.60 -11.30
N CYS A 199 7.39 10.47 -10.68
CA CYS A 199 8.80 10.16 -10.39
C CYS A 199 8.90 8.95 -9.48
N MET A 200 8.15 8.96 -8.37
CA MET A 200 8.16 7.90 -7.37
C MET A 200 7.59 6.58 -7.92
N GLU A 201 6.48 6.63 -8.66
CA GLU A 201 5.88 5.46 -9.33
C GLU A 201 6.80 4.85 -10.40
N GLY A 202 7.58 5.69 -11.11
CA GLY A 202 8.59 5.25 -12.06
C GLY A 202 9.78 4.58 -11.37
N ALA A 203 10.60 5.36 -10.69
CA ALA A 203 11.74 4.85 -9.93
C ALA A 203 11.90 5.70 -8.66
N PRO A 204 11.64 5.14 -7.47
CA PRO A 204 12.03 3.76 -7.13
C PRO A 204 10.96 2.66 -7.27
N HIS A 205 9.66 2.95 -7.34
CA HIS A 205 8.59 1.92 -7.28
C HIS A 205 8.75 0.79 -8.31
N ALA A 206 8.88 1.10 -9.61
CA ALA A 206 9.03 0.03 -10.61
C ALA A 206 10.34 -0.74 -10.46
N GLY A 207 11.38 -0.10 -9.92
CA GLY A 207 12.66 -0.74 -9.59
C GLY A 207 12.53 -1.77 -8.47
N GLY A 208 11.75 -1.47 -7.43
CA GLY A 208 11.49 -2.39 -6.32
C GLY A 208 10.71 -3.62 -6.76
N HIS A 209 9.56 -3.40 -7.42
CA HIS A 209 8.73 -4.48 -7.97
C HIS A 209 9.50 -5.38 -8.95
N ALA A 210 10.13 -4.79 -9.96
CA ALA A 210 10.84 -5.57 -10.98
C ALA A 210 12.20 -6.10 -10.50
N GLY A 211 12.74 -5.54 -9.40
CA GLY A 211 13.91 -6.06 -8.71
C GLY A 211 13.65 -7.37 -7.97
N VAL A 212 12.43 -7.55 -7.43
CA VAL A 212 12.00 -8.85 -6.88
C VAL A 212 11.52 -9.79 -8.00
N GLY A 213 10.85 -9.26 -9.02
CA GLY A 213 10.36 -10.04 -10.16
C GLY A 213 9.17 -10.94 -9.80
N GLY A 214 8.79 -11.84 -10.72
CA GLY A 214 7.69 -12.79 -10.49
C GLY A 214 6.37 -12.11 -10.14
N GLN A 215 5.74 -12.51 -9.04
CA GLN A 215 4.49 -11.94 -8.55
C GLN A 215 4.60 -10.42 -8.30
N MET A 216 5.70 -9.96 -7.70
CA MET A 216 5.93 -8.53 -7.43
C MET A 216 5.97 -7.68 -8.70
N GLN A 217 6.40 -8.22 -9.84
CA GLN A 217 6.42 -7.47 -11.09
C GLN A 217 5.02 -7.29 -11.72
N ASN A 218 4.02 -8.06 -11.28
CA ASN A 218 2.68 -7.96 -11.81
C ASN A 218 1.94 -6.76 -11.21
N GLY A 219 1.74 -5.69 -11.98
CA GLY A 219 1.13 -4.45 -11.50
C GLY A 219 -0.31 -4.58 -10.96
N VAL A 220 -0.98 -5.71 -11.22
CA VAL A 220 -2.35 -5.96 -10.73
C VAL A 220 -2.32 -6.84 -9.49
N SER A 221 -1.54 -7.92 -9.51
CA SER A 221 -1.57 -8.97 -8.50
C SER A 221 -0.37 -8.97 -7.55
N SER A 222 0.53 -7.98 -7.62
CA SER A 222 1.73 -7.88 -6.77
C SER A 222 1.50 -7.98 -5.25
N PRO A 223 0.36 -7.56 -4.66
CA PRO A 223 0.12 -7.77 -3.22
C PRO A 223 0.01 -9.25 -2.81
N GLY A 224 -0.04 -10.18 -3.76
CA GLY A 224 0.05 -11.62 -3.48
C GLY A 224 1.42 -12.08 -2.99
N ASP A 225 2.45 -11.21 -3.04
CA ASP A 225 3.72 -11.41 -2.35
C ASP A 225 3.76 -10.50 -1.10
N PRO A 226 3.98 -11.03 0.12
CA PRO A 226 4.02 -10.22 1.34
C PRO A 226 5.11 -9.13 1.35
N LEU A 227 6.14 -9.22 0.49
CA LEU A 227 7.11 -8.12 0.31
C LEU A 227 6.47 -6.83 -0.21
N PHE A 228 5.31 -6.90 -0.88
CA PHE A 228 4.56 -5.75 -1.38
C PHE A 228 4.33 -4.71 -0.29
N TYR A 229 3.95 -5.16 0.91
CA TYR A 229 3.57 -4.26 1.99
C TYR A 229 4.78 -3.53 2.58
N LEU A 230 5.97 -4.14 2.58
CA LEU A 230 7.18 -3.48 3.04
C LEU A 230 7.74 -2.52 1.97
N HIS A 231 7.62 -2.90 0.70
CA HIS A 231 7.93 -2.05 -0.45
C HIS A 231 7.08 -0.77 -0.46
N HIS A 232 5.76 -0.90 -0.36
CA HIS A 232 4.86 0.26 -0.38
C HIS A 232 4.91 1.10 0.90
N THR A 233 5.26 0.52 2.04
CA THR A 233 5.53 1.31 3.26
C THR A 233 6.81 2.15 3.09
N TRP A 234 7.80 1.67 2.34
CA TRP A 234 8.98 2.47 1.99
C TRP A 234 8.65 3.61 1.02
N LEU A 235 7.83 3.36 -0.01
CA LEU A 235 7.35 4.41 -0.90
C LEU A 235 6.53 5.47 -0.17
N ASP A 236 5.72 5.03 0.79
CA ASP A 236 4.96 5.93 1.64
C ASP A 236 5.86 6.83 2.50
N LYS A 237 6.94 6.26 3.06
CA LYS A 237 7.97 7.04 3.74
C LYS A 237 8.61 8.07 2.81
N ILE A 238 9.02 7.69 1.60
CA ILE A 238 9.62 8.62 0.63
C ILE A 238 8.66 9.77 0.32
N TRP A 239 7.36 9.48 0.19
CA TRP A 239 6.36 10.52 0.00
C TRP A 239 6.20 11.41 1.24
N ALA A 240 6.15 10.84 2.44
CA ALA A 240 6.13 11.60 3.68
C ALA A 240 7.35 12.52 3.84
N ASP A 241 8.56 12.04 3.51
CA ASP A 241 9.80 12.81 3.49
C ASP A 241 9.72 13.97 2.48
N TRP A 242 9.12 13.73 1.30
CA TRP A 242 8.85 14.81 0.34
C TRP A 242 7.87 15.82 0.92
N GLN A 243 6.77 15.39 1.54
CA GLN A 243 5.80 16.30 2.15
C GLN A 243 6.43 17.13 3.27
N ALA A 244 7.29 16.54 4.10
CA ALA A 244 7.93 17.22 5.23
C ALA A 244 8.80 18.42 4.84
N LYS A 245 9.37 18.45 3.62
CA LYS A 245 10.20 19.59 3.14
C LYS A 245 9.43 20.92 3.04
N ASP A 246 8.11 20.86 2.85
CA ASP A 246 7.23 22.04 2.82
C ASP A 246 5.82 21.58 3.22
N LYS A 247 5.69 21.14 4.48
CA LYS A 247 4.50 20.44 4.97
C LYS A 247 3.21 21.23 4.73
N ALA A 248 3.21 22.54 5.02
CA ALA A 248 2.02 23.39 4.94
C ALA A 248 1.41 23.44 3.51
N ARG A 249 2.25 23.34 2.48
CA ARG A 249 1.84 23.31 1.08
C ARG A 249 1.62 21.89 0.58
N ARG A 250 2.56 20.98 0.84
CA ARG A 250 2.64 19.66 0.21
C ARG A 250 1.60 18.65 0.70
N ILE A 251 1.05 18.82 1.89
CA ILE A 251 -0.11 18.02 2.33
C ILE A 251 -1.43 18.44 1.65
N LYS A 252 -1.43 19.54 0.89
CA LYS A 252 -2.59 20.01 0.12
C LYS A 252 -2.36 19.91 -1.40
N ASP A 253 -1.17 19.48 -1.81
CA ASP A 253 -0.76 19.40 -3.20
C ASP A 253 -1.20 18.05 -3.78
N ILE A 254 -2.19 18.06 -4.66
CA ILE A 254 -2.74 16.87 -5.31
C ILE A 254 -3.17 17.21 -6.74
N THR A 255 -2.85 16.34 -7.69
CA THR A 255 -3.25 16.42 -9.09
C THR A 255 -2.94 15.11 -9.81
N GLY A 256 -3.33 14.99 -11.07
CA GLY A 256 -3.16 13.79 -11.90
C GLY A 256 -4.49 13.29 -12.43
N SER A 257 -4.47 12.38 -13.41
CA SER A 257 -5.69 11.75 -13.92
C SER A 257 -6.35 10.89 -12.83
N ASN A 258 -7.68 10.78 -12.82
CA ASN A 258 -8.40 9.78 -12.02
C ASN A 258 -8.42 8.39 -12.66
N ILE A 259 -7.99 8.28 -13.93
CA ILE A 259 -8.05 7.04 -14.71
C ILE A 259 -6.71 6.81 -15.39
N GLY A 260 -6.10 5.66 -15.12
CA GLY A 260 -4.86 5.21 -15.74
C GLY A 260 -5.03 4.80 -17.22
N PRO A 261 -3.94 4.68 -17.97
CA PRO A 261 -3.96 4.29 -19.38
C PRO A 261 -4.33 2.81 -19.55
N ASP A 262 -4.95 2.45 -20.68
CA ASP A 262 -5.37 1.05 -20.93
C ASP A 262 -4.19 0.07 -21.05
N ASN A 263 -3.02 0.53 -21.54
CA ASN A 263 -1.82 -0.27 -21.78
C ASN A 263 -0.64 0.22 -20.93
N ALA A 264 -0.77 0.10 -19.62
CA ALA A 264 0.27 0.53 -18.71
C ALA A 264 1.42 -0.50 -18.61
N PRO A 265 2.70 -0.08 -18.61
CA PRO A 265 3.82 -1.01 -18.47
C PRO A 265 3.73 -1.84 -17.18
N GLY A 266 3.91 -3.16 -17.28
CA GLY A 266 3.81 -4.07 -16.13
C GLY A 266 2.40 -4.53 -15.78
N PHE A 267 1.37 -4.05 -16.50
CA PHE A 267 -0.02 -4.42 -16.29
C PHE A 267 -0.52 -5.32 -17.42
N PRO A 268 -1.15 -6.47 -17.12
CA PRO A 268 -1.85 -7.25 -18.14
C PRO A 268 -3.06 -6.46 -18.67
N PRO A 269 -3.54 -6.73 -19.90
CA PRO A 269 -4.72 -6.07 -20.44
C PRO A 269 -5.95 -6.26 -19.54
N ARG A 270 -6.73 -5.19 -19.34
CA ARG A 270 -8.00 -5.26 -18.59
C ARG A 270 -8.95 -6.29 -19.21
N PRO A 271 -9.44 -7.26 -18.42
CA PRO A 271 -10.53 -8.12 -18.83
C PRO A 271 -11.82 -7.34 -19.08
N THR A 272 -12.68 -7.81 -19.97
CA THR A 272 -13.95 -7.16 -20.29
C THR A 272 -14.93 -7.09 -19.12
N ASN A 273 -14.82 -8.02 -18.16
CA ASN A 273 -15.67 -8.10 -16.97
C ASN A 273 -15.25 -7.14 -15.84
N ILE A 274 -14.09 -6.49 -15.93
CA ILE A 274 -13.67 -5.46 -14.97
C ILE A 274 -13.98 -4.11 -15.60
N PRO A 275 -14.99 -3.35 -15.14
CA PRO A 275 -15.37 -2.09 -15.77
C PRO A 275 -14.21 -1.09 -15.77
N LYS A 276 -14.06 -0.32 -16.86
CA LYS A 276 -13.15 0.82 -16.85
C LYS A 276 -13.71 1.89 -15.89
N PRO A 277 -12.91 2.40 -14.94
CA PRO A 277 -13.33 3.54 -14.14
C PRO A 277 -13.70 4.72 -15.05
N THR A 278 -14.83 5.37 -14.80
CA THR A 278 -15.28 6.56 -15.52
C THR A 278 -14.93 7.87 -14.79
N GLY A 279 -14.35 7.75 -13.60
CA GLY A 279 -13.97 8.83 -12.71
C GLY A 279 -13.72 8.26 -11.31
N ALA A 280 -13.82 9.11 -10.30
CA ALA A 280 -13.65 8.73 -8.91
C ALA A 280 -14.90 9.02 -8.08
N ALA A 281 -15.16 8.21 -7.06
CA ALA A 281 -16.22 8.53 -6.11
C ALA A 281 -15.88 9.84 -5.36
N GLY A 282 -16.87 10.72 -5.17
CA GLY A 282 -16.65 12.02 -4.55
C GLY A 282 -16.00 13.08 -5.45
N ASP A 283 -15.68 12.74 -6.71
CA ASP A 283 -15.10 13.66 -7.67
C ASP A 283 -15.54 13.33 -9.12
N PRO A 284 -16.53 14.07 -9.68
CA PRO A 284 -17.00 13.84 -11.05
C PRO A 284 -16.01 14.33 -12.12
N GLY A 285 -14.89 14.95 -11.73
CA GLY A 285 -13.85 15.43 -12.63
C GLY A 285 -12.92 14.33 -13.14
N LYS A 286 -12.05 14.72 -14.08
CA LYS A 286 -10.96 13.86 -14.60
C LYS A 286 -9.66 14.00 -13.81
N THR A 287 -9.58 14.99 -12.93
CA THR A 287 -8.38 15.30 -12.16
C THR A 287 -8.58 14.87 -10.72
N THR A 288 -7.57 14.25 -10.11
CA THR A 288 -7.60 13.85 -8.70
C THR A 288 -7.62 15.07 -7.78
N THR A 289 -8.55 15.08 -6.84
CA THR A 289 -8.70 16.11 -5.80
C THR A 289 -8.64 15.51 -4.40
N LEU A 290 -8.58 16.36 -3.37
CA LEU A 290 -8.59 15.92 -1.97
C LEU A 290 -9.92 15.25 -1.57
N THR A 291 -11.03 15.50 -2.28
CA THR A 291 -12.35 14.91 -1.98
C THR A 291 -12.59 13.56 -2.64
N HIS A 292 -11.67 13.11 -3.50
CA HIS A 292 -11.70 11.77 -4.09
C HIS A 292 -11.74 10.73 -2.96
N VAL A 293 -12.76 9.87 -2.98
CA VAL A 293 -12.96 8.79 -2.02
C VAL A 293 -12.18 7.54 -2.43
N LEU A 294 -11.25 7.15 -1.58
CA LEU A 294 -10.51 5.90 -1.65
C LEU A 294 -11.37 4.77 -1.06
N ASP A 295 -11.67 3.78 -1.90
CA ASP A 295 -12.56 2.67 -1.55
C ASP A 295 -11.76 1.41 -1.18
N MET A 296 -11.82 1.01 0.09
CA MET A 296 -11.15 -0.20 0.60
C MET A 296 -12.07 -1.42 0.60
N LYS A 297 -13.22 -1.36 -0.10
CA LYS A 297 -14.20 -2.45 -0.26
C LYS A 297 -14.63 -3.10 1.06
N GLY A 298 -14.65 -2.31 2.14
CA GLY A 298 -15.03 -2.77 3.48
C GLY A 298 -13.92 -3.48 4.26
N ASN A 299 -12.69 -3.61 3.73
CA ASN A 299 -11.54 -4.06 4.52
C ASN A 299 -11.23 -3.06 5.65
N SER A 300 -11.31 -1.77 5.32
CA SER A 300 -11.30 -0.65 6.27
C SER A 300 -12.33 0.40 5.84
N PRO A 301 -12.67 1.36 6.71
CA PRO A 301 -13.60 2.42 6.34
C PRO A 301 -13.03 3.33 5.26
N ASN A 302 -13.83 3.64 4.23
CA ASN A 302 -13.42 4.52 3.14
C ASN A 302 -12.98 5.90 3.68
N ARG A 303 -12.05 6.52 2.97
CA ARG A 303 -11.46 7.82 3.30
C ARG A 303 -11.37 8.67 2.06
N THR A 304 -11.38 9.98 2.24
CA THR A 304 -10.98 10.89 1.17
C THR A 304 -9.45 10.92 1.07
N ILE A 305 -8.92 11.33 -0.08
CA ILE A 305 -7.49 11.60 -0.22
C ILE A 305 -7.03 12.61 0.84
N GLY A 306 -7.83 13.64 1.12
CA GLY A 306 -7.56 14.65 2.16
C GLY A 306 -7.30 14.05 3.54
N ASP A 307 -8.04 13.00 3.92
CA ASP A 307 -7.90 12.34 5.22
C ASP A 307 -6.55 11.61 5.38
N VAL A 308 -5.88 11.28 4.28
CA VAL A 308 -4.62 10.51 4.28
C VAL A 308 -3.40 11.32 3.84
N MET A 309 -3.56 12.63 3.57
CA MET A 309 -2.44 13.46 3.12
C MET A 309 -1.40 13.72 4.22
N ASP A 310 -1.79 13.75 5.49
CA ASP A 310 -0.88 14.01 6.61
C ASP A 310 -0.77 12.78 7.51
N ILE A 311 0.44 12.22 7.63
CA ILE A 311 0.72 11.05 8.47
C ILE A 311 0.62 11.33 9.98
N GLY A 312 0.59 12.61 10.36
CA GLY A 312 0.29 13.07 11.72
C GLY A 312 -1.01 13.88 11.80
N GLY A 313 -1.94 13.63 10.87
CA GLY A 313 -3.26 14.27 10.83
C GLY A 313 -4.28 13.65 11.81
N ASP A 314 -5.56 13.90 11.55
CA ASP A 314 -6.64 13.43 12.44
C ASP A 314 -6.89 11.92 12.30
N PHE A 315 -6.75 11.37 11.10
CA PHE A 315 -6.96 9.95 10.84
C PHE A 315 -5.67 9.12 11.00
N LEU A 316 -4.57 9.57 10.40
CA LEU A 316 -3.28 8.91 10.49
C LEU A 316 -2.46 9.51 11.63
N CYS A 317 -1.82 8.67 12.42
CA CYS A 317 -1.02 9.09 13.57
C CYS A 317 0.22 8.20 13.71
N TYR A 318 1.14 8.32 12.75
CA TYR A 318 2.42 7.60 12.77
C TYR A 318 3.59 8.46 12.28
N GLU A 319 4.79 8.04 12.65
CA GLU A 319 6.05 8.57 12.14
C GLU A 319 6.93 7.43 11.62
N TYR A 320 7.84 7.78 10.72
CA TYR A 320 8.91 6.90 10.27
C TYR A 320 10.14 7.13 11.13
N VAL A 321 10.64 6.07 11.74
CA VAL A 321 11.89 6.13 12.51
C VAL A 321 13.04 5.89 11.54
N GLU A 322 13.98 6.84 11.50
CA GLU A 322 15.23 6.68 10.77
C GLU A 322 16.10 5.59 11.42
N PRO A 323 16.78 4.75 10.62
CA PRO A 323 17.64 3.68 11.11
C PRO A 323 18.91 4.19 11.82
#